data_AF-A0A433RJS2-F1
#
_entry.id   AF-A0A433RJS2-F1
#
_cell.length_a   1.000
_cell.length_b   1.000
_cell.length_c   1.000
_cell.angle_alpha   90.00
_cell.angle_beta   90.00
_cell.angle_gamma   90.00
#
_symmetry.space_group_name_H-M   'P 1'
#
loop_
_entity.id
_entity.type
_entity.pdbx_description
1 polymer ?
#
loop_
_entity_poly.entity_id
_entity_poly.type
_entity_poly.pdbx_seq_one_letter_code
_entity_poly.pdbx_strand_id
1 'polypeptide(L)'
;MDIGQFSFLLRHELRLVTRRWTLRSWYWMYLAGLTILALVALTIWGGTDQFKSDYLLFACFAFPFFFCMIAFRALKREWSDGTLGWWLTLPYSRSKLLLAKFAASLAQSLAIAVLFFVALAVFEAYDVLLHGLSIDLLRRFVTQESEYFLLLLISSPFMLALGLMMAAMGKSKLKMLKPLVWIAFGLLGNLFNWVNGAVGSQTDGSLNLFDGHSAAWVWLSLPVAWIFAGLIFAGAVGICKKHLVL
;
A
#
# COMPACT_ATOMS: atom_id res chain seq x y z
N MET A 1 -17.57 -25.61 -4.58
CA MET A 1 -17.47 -24.67 -3.44
C MET A 1 -17.48 -23.23 -3.93
N ASP A 2 -18.52 -22.47 -3.58
CA ASP A 2 -18.55 -21.04 -3.19
C ASP A 2 -17.76 -19.92 -3.91
N ILE A 3 -17.18 -20.13 -5.10
CA ILE A 3 -16.54 -19.04 -5.87
C ILE A 3 -17.50 -17.85 -6.06
N GLY A 4 -18.78 -18.15 -6.33
CA GLY A 4 -19.84 -17.13 -6.46
C GLY A 4 -20.11 -16.33 -5.19
N GLN A 5 -19.96 -16.93 -4.00
CA GLN A 5 -20.20 -16.24 -2.73
C GLN A 5 -19.03 -15.30 -2.39
N PHE A 6 -17.80 -15.76 -2.57
CA PHE A 6 -16.63 -14.91 -2.33
C PHE A 6 -16.58 -13.74 -3.32
N SER A 7 -16.86 -13.99 -4.60
CA SER A 7 -16.90 -12.93 -5.61
C SER A 7 -18.02 -11.92 -5.32
N PHE A 8 -19.16 -12.36 -4.79
CA PHE A 8 -20.23 -11.46 -4.35
C PHE A 8 -19.77 -10.54 -3.21
N LEU A 9 -19.16 -11.10 -2.16
CA LEU A 9 -18.62 -10.34 -1.03
C LEU A 9 -17.56 -9.34 -1.50
N LEU A 10 -16.62 -9.78 -2.34
CA LEU A 10 -15.57 -8.94 -2.89
C LEU A 10 -16.16 -7.79 -3.74
N ARG A 11 -17.11 -8.10 -4.62
CA ARG A 11 -17.77 -7.09 -5.48
C ARG A 11 -18.55 -6.08 -4.65
N HIS A 12 -19.21 -6.52 -3.58
CA HIS A 12 -19.89 -5.64 -2.64
C HIS A 12 -18.91 -4.67 -1.97
N GLU A 13 -17.81 -5.17 -1.43
CA GLU A 13 -16.77 -4.34 -0.80
C GLU A 13 -16.16 -3.33 -1.79
N LEU A 14 -15.84 -3.77 -3.02
CA LEU A 14 -15.31 -2.89 -4.06
C LEU A 14 -16.29 -1.77 -4.42
N ARG A 15 -17.59 -2.06 -4.59
CA ARG A 15 -18.60 -1.02 -4.88
C ARG A 15 -18.67 0.03 -3.77
N LEU A 16 -18.60 -0.38 -2.50
CA LEU A 16 -18.61 0.53 -1.36
C LEU A 16 -17.37 1.42 -1.32
N VAL A 17 -16.22 0.93 -1.80
CA VAL A 17 -14.99 1.72 -1.95
C VAL A 17 -15.16 2.73 -3.08
N THR A 18 -15.53 2.28 -4.29
CA THR A 18 -15.64 3.13 -5.48
C THR A 18 -16.66 4.25 -5.32
N ARG A 19 -17.84 3.96 -4.77
CA ARG A 19 -18.90 4.97 -4.55
C ARG A 19 -18.43 6.12 -3.66
N ARG A 20 -17.50 5.88 -2.74
CA ARG A 20 -16.99 6.94 -1.85
C ARG A 20 -15.99 7.87 -2.54
N TRP A 21 -15.25 7.36 -3.50
CA TRP A 21 -14.32 8.16 -4.29
C TRP A 21 -15.08 9.14 -5.20
N THR A 22 -16.18 8.69 -5.78
CA THR A 22 -16.99 9.52 -6.69
C THR A 22 -17.81 10.59 -5.96
N LEU A 23 -18.24 10.34 -4.72
CA LEU A 23 -19.09 11.28 -3.96
C LEU A 23 -18.33 12.47 -3.35
N ARG A 24 -16.99 12.48 -3.36
CA ARG A 24 -16.20 13.51 -2.68
C ARG A 24 -15.65 14.52 -3.69
N SER A 25 -16.55 15.28 -4.33
CA SER A 25 -16.24 16.21 -5.43
C SER A 25 -15.03 17.14 -5.16
N TRP A 26 -14.90 17.67 -3.95
CA TRP A 26 -13.76 18.52 -3.55
C TRP A 26 -12.39 17.85 -3.66
N TYR A 27 -12.31 16.52 -3.51
CA TYR A 27 -11.06 15.78 -3.66
C TYR A 27 -10.48 15.94 -5.07
N TRP A 28 -11.33 15.90 -6.10
CA TRP A 28 -10.89 16.05 -7.49
C TRP A 28 -10.40 17.46 -7.80
N MET A 29 -11.00 18.48 -7.18
CA MET A 29 -10.50 19.85 -7.29
C MET A 29 -9.12 20.02 -6.66
N TYR A 30 -8.91 19.48 -5.45
CA TYR A 30 -7.58 19.53 -4.81
C TYR A 30 -6.55 18.75 -5.62
N LEU A 31 -6.92 17.58 -6.14
CA LEU A 31 -6.05 16.78 -6.98
C LEU A 31 -5.66 17.54 -8.26
N ALA A 32 -6.64 18.12 -8.96
CA ALA A 32 -6.38 18.90 -10.18
C ALA A 32 -5.49 20.12 -9.91
N GLY A 33 -5.74 20.86 -8.82
CA GLY A 33 -4.90 21.99 -8.44
C GLY A 33 -3.46 21.59 -8.14
N LEU A 34 -3.27 20.47 -7.43
CA LEU A 34 -1.93 19.95 -7.11
C LEU A 34 -1.20 19.45 -8.36
N THR A 35 -1.91 18.81 -9.30
CA THR A 35 -1.35 18.41 -10.60
C THR A 35 -0.90 19.62 -11.41
N ILE A 36 -1.70 20.68 -11.48
CA ILE A 36 -1.33 21.91 -12.20
C ILE A 36 -0.08 22.53 -11.57
N LEU A 37 -0.03 22.65 -10.24
CA LEU A 37 1.14 23.17 -9.54
C LEU A 37 2.40 22.33 -9.81
N ALA A 38 2.26 21.00 -9.84
CA ALA A 38 3.36 20.10 -10.17
C ALA A 38 3.87 20.32 -11.61
N LEU A 39 2.97 20.46 -12.59
CA LEU A 39 3.34 20.75 -13.99
C LEU A 39 4.03 22.12 -14.15
N VAL A 40 3.58 23.13 -13.40
CA VAL A 40 4.22 24.47 -13.38
C VAL A 40 5.62 24.38 -12.74
N ALA A 41 5.78 23.63 -11.64
CA ALA A 41 7.09 23.43 -11.04
C ALA A 41 8.06 22.69 -11.99
N LEU A 42 7.56 21.66 -12.68
CA LEU A 42 8.32 20.90 -13.69
C LEU A 42 8.77 21.77 -14.86
N THR A 43 7.90 22.64 -15.37
CA THR A 43 8.26 23.56 -16.48
C THR A 43 9.34 24.57 -16.08
N ILE A 44 9.37 25.02 -14.83
CA ILE A 44 10.32 26.03 -14.36
C ILE A 44 11.66 25.38 -13.98
N TRP A 45 11.64 24.19 -13.38
CA TRP A 45 12.82 23.56 -12.77
C TRP A 45 13.36 22.33 -13.51
N GLY A 46 12.58 21.70 -14.39
CA GLY A 46 12.95 20.47 -15.10
C GLY A 46 14.25 20.58 -15.89
N GLY A 47 14.50 21.73 -16.51
CA GLY A 47 15.68 21.93 -17.37
C GLY A 47 16.99 22.29 -16.66
N THR A 48 17.05 22.28 -15.31
CA THR A 48 18.21 22.83 -14.57
C THR A 48 19.11 21.80 -13.87
N ASP A 49 19.03 20.50 -14.18
CA ASP A 49 19.62 19.40 -13.38
C ASP A 49 19.16 19.37 -11.89
N GLN A 50 18.27 20.29 -11.49
CA GLN A 50 17.77 20.41 -10.11
C GLN A 50 16.56 19.52 -9.86
N PHE A 51 15.83 19.14 -10.90
CA PHE A 51 14.71 18.22 -10.77
C PHE A 51 15.19 16.78 -10.93
N LYS A 52 15.26 16.04 -9.82
CA LYS A 52 15.49 14.59 -9.85
C LYS A 52 14.17 13.87 -9.58
N SER A 53 13.62 13.21 -10.60
CA SER A 53 12.39 12.42 -10.49
C SER A 53 12.49 11.31 -9.43
N ASP A 54 13.71 10.84 -9.14
CA ASP A 54 14.06 9.95 -8.04
C ASP A 54 13.51 10.41 -6.67
N TYR A 55 13.43 11.72 -6.42
CA TYR A 55 12.86 12.25 -5.17
C TYR A 55 11.37 11.97 -5.03
N LEU A 56 10.64 11.90 -6.14
CA LEU A 56 9.22 11.56 -6.11
C LEU A 56 9.01 10.09 -5.74
N LEU A 57 9.96 9.21 -6.09
CA LEU A 57 9.91 7.80 -5.71
C LEU A 57 10.08 7.59 -4.20
N PHE A 58 10.68 8.52 -3.46
CA PHE A 58 10.69 8.45 -1.99
C PHE A 58 9.28 8.49 -1.38
N ALA A 59 8.29 9.04 -2.08
CA ALA A 59 6.90 8.98 -1.63
C ALA A 59 6.39 7.53 -1.50
N CYS A 60 6.96 6.57 -2.24
CA CYS A 60 6.66 5.14 -2.13
C CYS A 60 6.84 4.62 -0.70
N PHE A 61 7.75 5.18 0.10
CA PHE A 61 7.97 4.74 1.48
C PHE A 61 6.76 4.99 2.39
N ALA A 62 5.89 5.94 2.04
CA ALA A 62 4.65 6.21 2.78
C ALA A 62 3.51 5.24 2.43
N PHE A 63 3.53 4.61 1.24
CA PHE A 63 2.43 3.76 0.76
C PHE A 63 2.15 2.53 1.63
N PRO A 64 3.15 1.77 2.11
CA PRO A 64 2.90 0.62 2.99
C PRO A 64 2.10 1.01 4.25
N PHE A 65 2.42 2.17 4.84
CA PHE A 65 1.70 2.73 5.98
C PHE A 65 0.28 3.13 5.61
N PHE A 66 0.12 3.76 4.46
CA PHE A 66 -1.19 4.12 3.94
C PHE A 66 -2.06 2.89 3.66
N PHE A 67 -1.50 1.83 3.07
CA PHE A 67 -2.19 0.56 2.83
C PHE A 67 -2.64 -0.09 4.13
N CYS A 68 -1.78 -0.08 5.15
CA CYS A 68 -2.15 -0.52 6.49
C CYS A 68 -3.42 0.20 6.99
N MET A 69 -3.48 1.52 6.81
CA MET A 69 -4.63 2.33 7.19
C MET A 69 -5.89 2.06 6.34
N ILE A 70 -5.75 1.71 5.05
CA ILE A 70 -6.87 1.28 4.20
C ILE A 70 -7.55 0.06 4.82
N ALA A 71 -6.78 -0.99 5.12
CA ALA A 71 -7.32 -2.23 5.67
C ALA A 71 -7.86 -2.04 7.09
N PHE A 72 -7.13 -1.29 7.94
CA PHE A 72 -7.59 -0.91 9.28
C PHE A 72 -8.95 -0.23 9.22
N ARG A 73 -9.12 0.76 8.32
CA ARG A 73 -10.38 1.48 8.16
C ARG A 73 -11.50 0.59 7.63
N ALA A 74 -11.19 -0.33 6.71
CA ALA A 74 -12.18 -1.26 6.15
C ALA A 74 -12.86 -2.10 7.23
N LEU A 75 -12.11 -2.58 8.22
CA LEU A 75 -12.67 -3.34 9.33
C LEU A 75 -13.22 -2.41 10.44
N LYS A 76 -12.52 -1.33 10.80
CA LYS A 76 -12.96 -0.34 11.81
C LYS A 76 -14.39 0.17 11.53
N ARG A 77 -14.72 0.36 10.25
CA ARG A 77 -16.04 0.84 9.81
C ARG A 77 -17.19 -0.07 10.24
N GLU A 78 -17.00 -1.38 10.20
CA GLU A 78 -18.04 -2.32 10.64
C GLU A 78 -18.43 -2.09 12.11
N TRP A 79 -17.48 -1.67 12.93
CA TRP A 79 -17.75 -1.31 14.31
C TRP A 79 -18.32 0.10 14.47
N SER A 80 -17.86 1.09 13.70
CA SER A 80 -18.36 2.47 13.84
C SER A 80 -19.79 2.62 13.31
N ASP A 81 -20.12 1.88 12.26
CA ASP A 81 -21.38 2.01 11.53
C ASP A 81 -22.46 1.08 12.12
N GLY A 82 -22.15 0.36 13.20
CA GLY A 82 -23.06 -0.57 13.89
C GLY A 82 -23.37 -1.85 13.10
N THR A 83 -22.70 -2.07 11.96
CA THR A 83 -22.95 -3.21 11.06
C THR A 83 -22.26 -4.50 11.51
N LEU A 84 -21.46 -4.46 12.58
CA LEU A 84 -20.75 -5.63 13.12
C LEU A 84 -21.69 -6.81 13.42
N GLY A 85 -22.83 -6.54 14.07
CA GLY A 85 -23.78 -7.59 14.43
C GLY A 85 -24.28 -8.32 13.18
N TRP A 86 -24.70 -7.57 12.18
CA TRP A 86 -25.12 -8.11 10.89
C TRP A 86 -23.98 -8.86 10.17
N TRP A 87 -22.80 -8.25 10.06
CA TRP A 87 -21.63 -8.83 9.40
C TRP A 87 -21.19 -10.14 10.07
N LEU A 88 -21.26 -10.21 11.40
CA LEU A 88 -20.97 -11.42 12.15
C LEU A 88 -22.10 -12.47 12.04
N THR A 89 -23.36 -12.08 11.86
CA THR A 89 -24.45 -13.06 11.68
C THR A 89 -24.48 -13.73 10.30
N LEU A 90 -23.73 -13.22 9.32
CA LEU A 90 -23.67 -13.85 8.00
C LEU A 90 -23.21 -15.33 8.11
N PRO A 91 -23.82 -16.26 7.34
CA PRO A 91 -23.52 -17.70 7.38
C PRO A 91 -22.21 -18.03 6.64
N TYR A 92 -21.19 -17.20 6.82
CA TYR A 92 -19.87 -17.33 6.23
C TYR A 92 -18.81 -17.48 7.31
N SER A 93 -17.77 -18.24 7.01
CA SER A 93 -16.63 -18.35 7.91
C SER A 93 -15.95 -16.98 8.09
N ARG A 94 -15.43 -16.72 9.29
CA ARG A 94 -14.72 -15.46 9.60
C ARG A 94 -13.52 -15.26 8.69
N SER A 95 -12.83 -16.34 8.33
CA SER A 95 -11.75 -16.32 7.35
C SER A 95 -12.24 -15.79 6.00
N LYS A 96 -13.38 -16.25 5.48
CA LYS A 96 -13.93 -15.81 4.19
C LYS A 96 -14.34 -14.33 4.24
N LEU A 97 -14.98 -13.89 5.34
CA LEU A 97 -15.37 -12.49 5.52
C LEU A 97 -14.17 -11.54 5.62
N LEU A 98 -13.15 -11.90 6.42
CA LEU A 98 -11.91 -11.11 6.49
C LEU A 98 -11.14 -11.12 5.17
N LEU A 99 -11.12 -12.26 4.48
CA LEU A 99 -10.41 -12.41 3.20
C LEU A 99 -11.03 -11.51 2.13
N ALA A 100 -12.36 -11.38 2.11
CA ALA A 100 -13.04 -10.44 1.19
C ALA A 100 -12.60 -9.00 1.43
N LYS A 101 -12.50 -8.57 2.70
CA LYS A 101 -12.01 -7.23 3.06
C LYS A 101 -10.52 -7.05 2.74
N PHE A 102 -9.72 -8.08 2.98
CA PHE A 102 -8.30 -8.09 2.64
C PHE A 102 -8.11 -7.94 1.12
N ALA A 103 -8.79 -8.76 0.32
CA ALA A 103 -8.72 -8.73 -1.14
C ALA A 103 -9.23 -7.40 -1.71
N ALA A 104 -10.32 -6.85 -1.17
CA ALA A 104 -10.80 -5.52 -1.57
C ALA A 104 -9.79 -4.41 -1.23
N SER A 105 -9.17 -4.48 -0.05
CA SER A 105 -8.15 -3.51 0.37
C SER A 105 -6.86 -3.65 -0.44
N LEU A 106 -6.48 -4.88 -0.84
CA LEU A 106 -5.36 -5.14 -1.73
C LEU A 106 -5.62 -4.59 -3.12
N ALA A 107 -6.77 -4.88 -3.72
CA ALA A 107 -7.16 -4.33 -5.01
C ALA A 107 -7.20 -2.79 -5.00
N GLN A 108 -7.73 -2.19 -3.93
CA GLN A 108 -7.71 -0.74 -3.76
C GLN A 108 -6.27 -0.20 -3.66
N SER A 109 -5.42 -0.85 -2.87
CA SER A 109 -4.02 -0.43 -2.69
C SER A 109 -3.22 -0.53 -3.99
N LEU A 110 -3.42 -1.60 -4.74
CA LEU A 110 -2.81 -1.81 -6.06
C LEU A 110 -3.29 -0.76 -7.07
N ALA A 111 -4.59 -0.45 -7.10
CA ALA A 111 -5.10 0.62 -7.97
C ALA A 111 -4.46 1.97 -7.63
N ILE A 112 -4.27 2.28 -6.35
CA ILE A 112 -3.61 3.52 -5.89
C ILE A 112 -2.13 3.53 -6.28
N ALA A 113 -1.43 2.40 -6.12
CA ALA A 113 -0.04 2.27 -6.57
C ALA A 113 0.08 2.48 -8.09
N VAL A 114 -0.73 1.77 -8.88
CA VAL A 114 -0.74 1.90 -10.35
C VAL A 114 -1.01 3.33 -10.77
N LEU A 115 -2.01 4.00 -10.19
CA LEU A 115 -2.30 5.41 -10.49
C LEU A 115 -1.11 6.33 -10.17
N PHE A 116 -0.40 6.07 -9.07
CA PHE A 116 0.79 6.82 -8.71
C PHE A 116 1.92 6.66 -9.73
N PHE A 117 2.28 5.42 -10.09
CA PHE A 117 3.33 5.20 -11.10
C PHE A 117 2.92 5.70 -12.49
N VAL A 118 1.66 5.56 -12.88
CA VAL A 118 1.17 6.16 -14.13
C VAL A 118 1.31 7.68 -14.10
N ALA A 119 1.02 8.33 -12.96
CA ALA A 119 1.19 9.77 -12.83
C ALA A 119 2.67 10.19 -12.91
N LEU A 120 3.59 9.43 -12.28
CA LEU A 120 5.02 9.66 -12.38
C LEU A 120 5.53 9.49 -13.81
N ALA A 121 5.15 8.40 -14.49
CA ALA A 121 5.50 8.18 -15.89
C ALA A 121 4.98 9.29 -16.81
N VAL A 122 3.80 9.87 -16.54
CA VAL A 122 3.28 11.03 -17.28
C VAL A 122 4.12 12.29 -17.01
N PHE A 123 4.53 12.52 -15.76
CA PHE A 123 5.40 13.66 -15.44
C PHE A 123 6.78 13.53 -16.09
N GLU A 124 7.37 12.34 -16.07
CA GLU A 124 8.66 12.08 -16.71
C GLU A 124 8.55 12.23 -18.24
N ALA A 125 7.50 11.67 -18.86
CA ALA A 125 7.26 11.84 -20.28
C ALA A 125 7.06 13.31 -20.67
N TYR A 126 6.41 14.10 -19.82
CA TYR A 126 6.25 15.53 -20.01
C TYR A 126 7.58 16.28 -19.92
N ASP A 127 8.43 15.94 -18.97
CA ASP A 127 9.77 16.53 -18.82
C ASP A 127 10.66 16.23 -20.04
N VAL A 128 10.66 14.97 -20.49
CA VAL A 128 11.36 14.52 -21.70
C VAL A 128 10.90 15.27 -22.96
N LEU A 129 9.60 15.58 -23.08
CA LEU A 129 9.06 16.34 -24.21
C LEU A 129 9.55 17.80 -24.22
N LEU A 130 9.79 18.39 -23.05
CA LEU A 130 10.23 19.78 -22.92
C LEU A 130 11.74 19.95 -23.09
N HIS A 131 12.52 19.03 -22.50
CA HIS A 131 13.97 19.18 -22.37
C HIS A 131 14.78 18.25 -23.30
N GLY A 132 14.11 17.37 -24.04
CA GLY A 132 14.72 16.47 -25.02
C GLY A 132 14.89 15.04 -24.51
N LEU A 133 14.97 14.09 -25.44
CA LEU A 133 14.88 12.66 -25.15
C LEU A 133 16.25 12.01 -24.98
N SER A 134 16.58 11.63 -23.75
CA SER A 134 17.68 10.72 -23.44
C SER A 134 17.14 9.32 -23.17
N ILE A 135 17.43 8.37 -24.06
CA ILE A 135 17.00 6.96 -23.95
C ILE A 135 17.55 6.32 -22.66
N ASP A 136 18.75 6.72 -22.23
CA ASP A 136 19.38 6.19 -21.03
C ASP A 136 18.67 6.64 -19.74
N LEU A 137 18.16 7.89 -19.71
CA LEU A 137 17.37 8.39 -18.58
C LEU A 137 16.03 7.64 -18.46
N LEU A 138 15.34 7.46 -19.59
CA LEU A 138 14.07 6.74 -19.62
C LEU A 138 14.23 5.28 -19.15
N ARG A 139 15.30 4.60 -19.58
CA ARG A 139 15.59 3.22 -19.16
C ARG A 139 15.85 3.12 -17.66
N ARG A 140 16.64 4.05 -17.10
CA ARG A 140 16.93 4.10 -15.66
C ARG A 140 15.64 4.32 -14.87
N PHE A 141 14.83 5.28 -15.29
CA PHE A 141 13.54 5.59 -14.67
C PHE A 141 12.61 4.37 -14.64
N VAL A 142 12.38 3.70 -15.78
CA VAL A 142 11.51 2.51 -15.84
C VAL A 142 12.01 1.38 -14.95
N THR A 143 13.33 1.19 -14.87
CA THR A 143 13.94 0.17 -14.02
C THR A 143 13.70 0.49 -12.55
N GLN A 144 13.97 1.73 -12.12
CA GLN A 144 13.70 2.18 -10.76
C GLN A 144 12.20 2.09 -10.42
N GLU A 145 11.30 2.57 -11.26
CA GLU A 145 9.86 2.46 -11.03
C GLU A 145 9.42 1.02 -10.78
N SER A 146 9.93 0.09 -11.60
CA SER A 146 9.59 -1.33 -11.46
C SER A 146 10.06 -1.92 -10.13
N GLU A 147 11.21 -1.49 -9.63
CA GLU A 147 11.77 -1.90 -8.34
C GLU A 147 10.91 -1.41 -7.17
N TYR A 148 10.58 -0.12 -7.16
CA TYR A 148 9.70 0.45 -6.14
C TYR A 148 8.30 -0.17 -6.20
N PHE A 149 7.75 -0.41 -7.40
CA PHE A 149 6.46 -1.07 -7.56
C PHE A 149 6.49 -2.50 -7.00
N LEU A 150 7.56 -3.25 -7.27
CA LEU A 150 7.74 -4.59 -6.74
C LEU A 150 7.86 -4.58 -5.20
N LEU A 151 8.61 -3.65 -4.62
CA LEU A 151 8.68 -3.49 -3.16
C LEU A 151 7.30 -3.21 -2.54
N LEU A 152 6.48 -2.38 -3.19
CA LEU A 152 5.10 -2.13 -2.75
C LEU A 152 4.23 -3.38 -2.87
N LEU A 153 4.36 -4.12 -3.96
CA LEU A 153 3.63 -5.37 -4.17
C LEU A 153 3.93 -6.39 -3.07
N ILE A 154 5.21 -6.53 -2.68
CA ILE A 154 5.64 -7.46 -1.63
C ILE A 154 5.26 -7.01 -0.22
N SER A 155 5.41 -5.72 0.08
CA SER A 155 5.15 -5.21 1.43
C SER A 155 3.65 -5.04 1.70
N SER A 156 2.83 -4.87 0.64
CA SER A 156 1.40 -4.63 0.78
C SER A 156 0.62 -5.72 1.55
N PRO A 157 0.78 -7.03 1.30
CA PRO A 157 -0.01 -8.06 1.97
C PRO A 157 0.25 -8.06 3.48
N PHE A 158 1.50 -7.88 3.87
CA PHE A 158 1.92 -7.77 5.27
C PHE A 158 1.27 -6.55 5.95
N MET A 159 1.38 -5.37 5.33
CA MET A 159 0.82 -4.14 5.89
C MET A 159 -0.72 -4.17 5.97
N LEU A 160 -1.37 -4.73 4.96
CA LEU A 160 -2.83 -4.91 4.94
C LEU A 160 -3.29 -5.87 6.05
N ALA A 161 -2.59 -7.00 6.23
CA ALA A 161 -2.87 -7.94 7.31
C ALA A 161 -2.70 -7.29 8.68
N LEU A 162 -1.62 -6.51 8.86
CA LEU A 162 -1.36 -5.74 10.08
C LEU A 162 -2.48 -4.74 10.36
N GLY A 163 -2.97 -4.04 9.33
CA GLY A 163 -4.08 -3.11 9.45
C GLY A 163 -5.37 -3.78 9.94
N LEU A 164 -5.73 -4.93 9.35
CA LEU A 164 -6.87 -5.73 9.81
C LEU A 164 -6.69 -6.20 11.26
N MET A 165 -5.50 -6.68 11.60
CA MET A 165 -5.19 -7.14 12.96
C MET A 165 -5.31 -5.99 13.97
N MET A 166 -4.76 -4.82 13.69
CA MET A 166 -4.88 -3.64 14.54
C MET A 166 -6.35 -3.22 14.78
N ALA A 167 -7.18 -3.29 13.73
CA ALA A 167 -8.59 -3.00 13.85
C ALA A 167 -9.30 -4.02 14.75
N ALA A 168 -9.04 -5.32 14.55
CA ALA A 168 -9.61 -6.40 15.35
C ALA A 168 -9.15 -6.35 16.82
N MET A 169 -7.85 -6.15 17.07
CA MET A 169 -7.29 -5.95 18.42
C MET A 169 -7.96 -4.79 19.15
N GLY A 170 -8.39 -3.77 18.40
CA GLY A 170 -8.93 -2.58 19.01
C GLY A 170 -10.26 -2.70 19.70
N LYS A 171 -10.94 -3.82 19.51
CA LYS A 171 -12.19 -4.15 20.17
C LYS A 171 -12.08 -5.39 21.06
N SER A 172 -10.92 -6.05 21.09
CA SER A 172 -10.71 -7.27 21.87
C SER A 172 -10.01 -7.03 23.22
N LYS A 173 -9.87 -8.10 24.02
CA LYS A 173 -9.07 -8.08 25.26
C LYS A 173 -7.60 -7.72 25.00
N LEU A 174 -7.12 -7.87 23.76
CA LEU A 174 -5.77 -7.52 23.34
C LEU A 174 -5.58 -6.01 23.09
N LYS A 175 -6.57 -5.15 23.40
CA LYS A 175 -6.46 -3.70 23.27
C LYS A 175 -5.23 -3.12 24.00
N MET A 176 -4.77 -3.77 25.07
CA MET A 176 -3.59 -3.38 25.85
C MET A 176 -2.29 -3.51 25.06
N LEU A 177 -2.24 -4.38 24.05
CA LEU A 177 -1.06 -4.58 23.18
C LEU A 177 -0.96 -3.53 22.06
N LYS A 178 -1.96 -2.65 21.88
CA LYS A 178 -1.93 -1.62 20.82
C LYS A 178 -0.68 -0.74 20.83
N PRO A 179 -0.19 -0.22 21.97
CA PRO A 179 1.00 0.62 21.97
C PRO A 179 2.22 -0.12 21.41
N LEU A 180 2.38 -1.41 21.75
CA LEU A 180 3.45 -2.24 21.22
C LEU A 180 3.34 -2.45 19.70
N VAL A 181 2.13 -2.67 19.19
CA VAL A 181 1.90 -2.79 17.74
C VAL A 181 2.19 -1.47 17.03
N TRP A 182 1.88 -0.33 17.63
CA TRP A 182 2.24 0.99 17.09
C TRP A 182 3.73 1.25 17.09
N ILE A 183 4.45 0.85 18.14
CA ILE A 183 5.91 0.94 18.20
C ILE A 183 6.52 0.06 17.09
N ALA A 184 6.06 -1.18 16.97
CA ALA A 184 6.50 -2.08 15.89
C ALA A 184 6.18 -1.50 14.50
N PHE A 185 4.99 -0.92 14.32
CA PHE A 185 4.60 -0.22 13.10
C PHE A 185 5.53 0.95 12.78
N GLY A 186 5.86 1.80 13.75
CA GLY A 186 6.83 2.88 13.56
C GLY A 186 8.24 2.38 13.23
N LEU A 187 8.70 1.32 13.90
CA LEU A 187 10.00 0.70 13.64
C LEU A 187 10.09 0.11 12.23
N LEU A 188 9.00 -0.44 11.69
CA LEU A 188 8.93 -0.91 10.31
C LEU A 188 9.19 0.21 9.28
N GLY A 189 9.06 1.49 9.66
CA GLY A 189 9.48 2.62 8.81
C GLY A 189 10.96 2.63 8.50
N ASN A 190 11.78 2.08 9.40
CA ASN A 190 13.22 1.96 9.20
C ASN A 190 13.62 0.78 8.32
N LEU A 191 12.70 -0.17 8.08
CA LEU A 191 12.98 -1.35 7.26
C LEU A 191 13.47 -0.95 5.86
N PHE A 192 12.88 0.09 5.29
CA PHE A 192 13.27 0.63 3.99
C PHE A 192 14.61 1.36 4.01
N ASN A 193 14.93 2.07 5.09
CA ASN A 193 16.26 2.66 5.28
C ASN A 193 17.33 1.56 5.40
N TRP A 194 17.02 0.45 6.06
CA TRP A 194 17.93 -0.69 6.16
C TRP A 194 18.12 -1.42 4.83
N VAL A 195 17.04 -1.59 4.05
CA VAL A 195 17.13 -2.13 2.68
C VAL A 195 17.98 -1.21 1.80
N ASN A 196 17.74 0.11 1.82
CA ASN A 196 18.53 1.06 1.06
C ASN A 196 20.02 1.05 1.49
N GLY A 197 20.30 1.10 2.79
CA GLY A 197 21.67 1.05 3.32
C GLY A 197 22.43 -0.24 3.02
N ALA A 198 21.73 -1.37 2.88
CA ALA A 198 22.35 -2.67 2.63
C ALA A 198 22.44 -3.06 1.14
N VAL A 199 21.78 -2.30 0.24
CA VAL A 199 22.03 -2.36 -1.22
C VAL A 199 23.34 -1.62 -1.58
N GLY A 200 24.00 -0.98 -0.61
CA GLY A 200 25.35 -0.43 -0.78
C GLY A 200 25.29 0.90 -1.50
N SER A 201 25.07 1.98 -0.75
CA SER A 201 25.16 3.34 -1.26
C SER A 201 26.59 3.68 -1.69
N GLN A 202 26.93 3.40 -2.94
CA GLN A 202 27.90 4.21 -3.65
C GLN A 202 27.15 5.02 -4.72
N THR A 203 27.09 6.32 -4.45
CA THR A 203 26.89 7.47 -5.33
C THR A 203 25.49 8.02 -5.67
N ASP A 204 24.42 7.26 -5.94
CA ASP A 204 23.22 7.91 -6.57
C ASP A 204 21.87 7.82 -5.84
N GLY A 205 21.75 7.20 -4.66
CA GLY A 205 20.50 7.21 -3.88
C GLY A 205 19.32 6.45 -4.50
N SER A 206 19.52 5.76 -5.62
CA SER A 206 18.56 4.84 -6.22
C SER A 206 18.63 3.45 -5.59
N LEU A 207 17.47 2.83 -5.39
CA LEU A 207 17.41 1.37 -5.19
C LEU A 207 17.82 0.72 -6.52
N ASN A 208 18.75 -0.25 -6.45
CA ASN A 208 19.17 -1.11 -7.56
C ASN A 208 19.03 -2.57 -7.11
N LEU A 209 17.79 -3.06 -7.06
CA LEU A 209 17.45 -4.42 -6.65
C LEU A 209 17.84 -5.46 -7.72
N PHE A 210 17.84 -5.09 -9.00
CA PHE A 210 18.04 -6.02 -10.11
C PHE A 210 19.45 -6.00 -10.73
N ASP A 211 20.40 -5.26 -10.14
CA ASP A 211 21.77 -5.17 -10.63
C ASP A 211 22.61 -6.43 -10.41
N GLY A 212 22.07 -7.43 -9.70
CA GLY A 212 22.77 -8.67 -9.34
C GLY A 212 23.74 -8.52 -8.16
N HIS A 213 23.87 -7.31 -7.59
CA HIS A 213 24.68 -7.02 -6.41
C HIS A 213 23.85 -6.99 -5.12
N SER A 214 22.52 -6.96 -5.24
CA SER A 214 21.62 -7.06 -4.10
C SER A 214 21.85 -8.31 -3.26
N ALA A 215 22.05 -8.10 -1.96
CA ALA A 215 22.35 -9.16 -1.02
C ALA A 215 21.22 -10.20 -0.93
N ALA A 216 21.58 -11.49 -0.82
CA ALA A 216 20.63 -12.61 -0.83
C ALA A 216 19.50 -12.51 0.22
N TRP A 217 19.75 -11.86 1.35
CA TRP A 217 18.74 -11.67 2.39
C TRP A 217 17.59 -10.76 1.94
N VAL A 218 17.80 -9.84 0.98
CA VAL A 218 16.74 -9.01 0.39
C VAL A 218 15.72 -9.89 -0.32
N TRP A 219 16.19 -10.87 -1.10
CA TRP A 219 15.34 -11.83 -1.79
C TRP A 219 14.63 -12.80 -0.84
N LEU A 220 15.31 -13.22 0.24
CA LEU A 220 14.70 -14.04 1.29
C LEU A 220 13.64 -13.28 2.10
N SER A 221 13.75 -11.95 2.19
CA SER A 221 12.75 -11.14 2.88
C SER A 221 11.38 -11.22 2.20
N LEU A 222 11.33 -11.51 0.89
CA LEU A 222 10.10 -11.61 0.11
C LEU A 222 9.18 -12.74 0.61
N PRO A 223 9.56 -14.03 0.57
CA PRO A 223 8.71 -15.10 1.08
C PRO A 223 8.45 -14.96 2.58
N VAL A 224 9.43 -14.44 3.34
CA VAL A 224 9.29 -14.21 4.79
C VAL A 224 8.18 -13.21 5.07
N ALA A 225 8.12 -12.07 4.36
CA ALA A 225 7.07 -11.07 4.51
C ALA A 225 5.67 -11.66 4.23
N TRP A 226 5.55 -12.54 3.23
CA TRP A 226 4.30 -13.22 2.91
C TRP A 226 3.88 -14.24 3.96
N ILE A 227 4.82 -15.01 4.51
CA ILE A 227 4.56 -15.93 5.62
C ILE A 227 4.06 -15.14 6.84
N PHE A 228 4.74 -14.05 7.19
CA PHE A 228 4.31 -13.17 8.28
C PHE A 228 2.95 -12.53 8.01
N ALA A 229 2.65 -12.13 6.78
CA ALA A 229 1.33 -11.64 6.39
C ALA A 229 0.24 -12.69 6.66
N GLY A 230 0.50 -13.95 6.29
CA GLY A 230 -0.39 -15.08 6.55
C GLY A 230 -0.62 -15.32 8.05
N LEU A 231 0.45 -15.29 8.86
CA LEU A 231 0.37 -15.46 10.31
C LEU A 231 -0.42 -14.32 10.98
N ILE A 232 -0.16 -13.07 10.60
CA ILE A 232 -0.88 -11.89 11.12
C ILE A 232 -2.36 -11.95 10.72
N PHE A 233 -2.65 -12.32 9.47
CA PHE A 233 -4.02 -12.49 9.00
C PHE A 233 -4.75 -13.60 9.78
N ALA A 234 -4.11 -14.75 10.00
CA ALA A 234 -4.65 -15.82 10.82
C ALA A 234 -4.92 -15.36 12.27
N GLY A 235 -4.02 -14.55 12.83
CA GLY A 235 -4.21 -13.88 14.12
C GLY A 235 -5.45 -12.99 14.14
N ALA A 236 -5.64 -12.14 13.13
CA ALA A 236 -6.82 -11.29 12.99
C ALA A 236 -8.12 -12.10 12.92
N VAL A 237 -8.13 -13.20 12.15
CA VAL A 237 -9.25 -14.14 12.09
C VAL A 237 -9.53 -14.76 13.46
N GLY A 238 -8.50 -15.17 14.19
CA GLY A 238 -8.61 -15.75 15.53
C GLY A 238 -9.24 -14.79 16.54
N ILE A 239 -8.86 -13.51 16.49
CA ILE A 239 -9.46 -12.45 17.33
C ILE A 239 -10.94 -12.29 16.99
N CYS A 240 -11.30 -12.24 15.71
CA CYS A 240 -12.69 -12.08 15.28
C CYS A 240 -13.58 -13.26 15.66
N LYS A 241 -13.05 -14.50 15.64
CA LYS A 241 -13.78 -15.69 16.11
C LYS A 241 -14.17 -15.60 17.59
N LYS A 242 -13.28 -15.08 18.44
CA LYS A 242 -13.51 -14.96 19.89
C LYS A 242 -14.58 -13.92 20.27
N HIS A 243 -14.94 -13.01 19.36
CA HIS A 243 -15.92 -11.96 19.63
C HIS A 243 -17.40 -12.42 19.65
N LEU A 244 -17.69 -13.67 19.29
CA LEU A 244 -19.06 -14.22 19.29
C LEU A 244 -19.35 -15.22 20.41
N VAL A 245 -18.39 -15.44 21.31
CA VAL A 245 -18.55 -16.35 22.46
C VAL A 245 -18.91 -15.55 23.73
N LEU A 246 -19.35 -14.31 23.57
CA LEU A 246 -19.87 -13.42 24.63
C LEU A 246 -21.30 -13.04 24.27
#